data_AF-B7ZQR4-F1
#
_entry.id   AF-B7ZQR4-F1
#
_cell.length_a   1.000
_cell.length_b   1.000
_cell.length_c   1.000
_cell.angle_alpha   90.00
_cell.angle_beta   90.00
_cell.angle_gamma   90.00
#
_symmetry.space_group_name_H-M   'P 1'
#
loop_
_entity.id
_entity.type
_entity.pdbx_description
1 polymer ?
#
loop_
_entity_poly.entity_id
_entity_poly.type
_entity_poly.pdbx_seq_one_letter_code
_entity_poly.pdbx_strand_id
1 'polypeptide(L)'
;MANSVFWAIAVALVLGAEAYMPLDYRCGVKPKSRDNCGPPGISPDECVKKGCCFDDSDPDSIWCYTPWKFEDTICNPAEPKARVNCGYPGITSQDCDKKGCCFNDTIPNVVWCYQPIIEAVERDCSAVEPKKRVNCGPPGVSPDECIKNGCCFNSDVGGVPWCFKPEIKKELLQCAVLPKARINCGYPDITMDQCYKKGCCYDSSESDSIWCFYPDIEDVTIIE
;
A
#
# COMPACT_ATOMS: atom_id res chain seq x y z
N MET A 1 -22.38 -40.23 -50.40
CA MET A 1 -21.92 -38.84 -50.19
C MET A 1 -22.26 -38.47 -48.75
N ALA A 2 -21.32 -38.66 -47.82
CA ALA A 2 -21.55 -38.37 -46.41
C ALA A 2 -20.68 -37.16 -46.03
N ASN A 3 -21.36 -36.06 -45.70
CA ASN A 3 -20.75 -34.81 -45.24
C ASN A 3 -20.28 -34.99 -43.79
N SER A 4 -18.96 -35.00 -43.58
CA SER A 4 -18.38 -34.91 -42.24
C SER A 4 -18.23 -33.43 -41.87
N VAL A 5 -19.17 -32.95 -41.05
CA VAL A 5 -19.13 -31.62 -40.45
C VAL A 5 -18.08 -31.64 -39.33
N PHE A 6 -16.96 -30.93 -39.53
CA PHE A 6 -15.96 -30.70 -38.50
C PHE A 6 -16.43 -29.55 -37.60
N TRP A 7 -16.77 -29.86 -36.34
CA TRP A 7 -16.99 -28.87 -35.31
C TRP A 7 -15.63 -28.45 -34.73
N ALA A 8 -15.14 -27.28 -35.11
CA ALA A 8 -14.01 -26.64 -34.43
C ALA A 8 -14.53 -25.97 -33.15
N ILE A 9 -14.34 -26.61 -31.99
CA ILE A 9 -14.59 -26.00 -30.70
C ILE A 9 -13.43 -25.03 -30.42
N ALA A 10 -13.69 -23.73 -30.55
CA ALA A 10 -12.77 -22.69 -30.11
C ALA A 10 -12.77 -22.66 -28.57
N VAL A 11 -11.75 -23.29 -27.96
CA VAL A 11 -11.47 -23.13 -26.54
C VAL A 11 -10.86 -21.75 -26.35
N ALA A 12 -11.69 -20.79 -25.95
CA ALA A 12 -11.22 -19.51 -25.45
C ALA A 12 -10.55 -19.74 -24.08
N LEU A 13 -9.23 -19.92 -24.08
CA LEU A 13 -8.41 -19.79 -22.89
C LEU A 13 -8.47 -18.32 -22.46
N VAL A 14 -9.40 -18.00 -21.57
CA VAL A 14 -9.33 -16.77 -20.78
C VAL A 14 -8.18 -16.96 -19.81
N LEU A 15 -6.97 -16.65 -20.27
CA LEU A 15 -5.86 -16.32 -19.38
C LEU A 15 -6.22 -14.97 -18.73
N GLY A 16 -7.06 -15.02 -17.71
CA GLY A 16 -7.19 -13.92 -16.77
C GLY A 16 -5.81 -13.73 -16.15
N ALA A 17 -5.15 -12.63 -16.51
CA ALA A 17 -3.89 -12.25 -15.92
C ALA A 17 -4.05 -12.24 -14.41
N GLU A 18 -3.31 -13.11 -13.73
CA GLU A 18 -3.21 -13.14 -12.28
C GLU A 18 -2.59 -11.82 -11.84
N ALA A 19 -3.41 -10.89 -11.36
CA ALA A 19 -2.92 -9.73 -10.63
C ALA A 19 -2.46 -10.22 -9.24
N TYR A 20 -1.30 -10.87 -9.17
CA TYR A 20 -0.56 -10.98 -7.92
C TYR A 20 0.04 -9.60 -7.63
N MET A 21 -0.76 -8.72 -7.03
CA MET A 21 -0.21 -7.60 -6.25
C MET A 21 -0.30 -7.99 -4.77
N PRO A 22 0.75 -8.56 -4.15
CA PRO A 22 0.75 -8.71 -2.71
C PRO A 22 1.39 -7.46 -2.12
N LEU A 23 0.65 -6.34 -2.05
CA LEU A 23 0.90 -5.35 -1.01
C LEU A 23 -0.45 -4.82 -0.51
N ASP A 24 -1.22 -5.75 0.07
CA ASP A 24 -2.45 -5.50 0.84
C ASP A 24 -2.21 -4.53 2.01
N TYR A 25 -0.94 -4.30 2.42
CA TYR A 25 -0.50 -3.27 3.37
C TYR A 25 -1.11 -1.88 3.12
N ARG A 26 -1.51 -1.57 1.88
CA ARG A 26 -2.11 -0.28 1.52
C ARG A 26 -3.41 0.05 2.25
N CYS A 27 -4.10 -0.97 2.76
CA CYS A 27 -5.34 -0.79 3.52
C CYS A 27 -5.16 -0.71 5.04
N GLY A 28 -3.92 -0.78 5.56
CA GLY A 28 -3.62 -0.63 6.99
C GLY A 28 -3.77 0.79 7.54
N VAL A 29 -4.73 1.59 7.07
CA VAL A 29 -4.94 2.97 7.50
C VAL A 29 -5.75 2.99 8.80
N LYS A 30 -5.17 3.54 9.87
CA LYS A 30 -5.84 3.70 11.17
C LYS A 30 -7.16 4.49 10.98
N PRO A 31 -8.26 4.13 11.66
CA PRO A 31 -9.58 4.74 11.47
C PRO A 31 -9.61 6.28 11.45
N LYS A 32 -8.82 6.91 12.33
CA LYS A 32 -8.74 8.37 12.47
C LYS A 32 -7.95 9.09 11.36
N SER A 33 -7.18 8.35 10.57
CA SER A 33 -6.31 8.88 9.51
C SER A 33 -6.85 8.58 8.10
N ARG A 34 -8.08 8.08 8.00
CA ARG A 34 -8.68 7.68 6.72
C ARG A 34 -9.21 8.91 5.97
N ASP A 35 -8.91 9.00 4.67
CA ASP A 35 -9.59 9.95 3.78
C ASP A 35 -10.70 9.27 2.99
N ASN A 36 -11.80 9.98 2.79
CA ASN A 36 -12.99 9.44 2.13
C ASN A 36 -12.77 9.14 0.64
N CYS A 37 -13.10 7.92 0.22
CA CYS A 37 -12.92 7.43 -1.15
C CYS A 37 -14.25 7.02 -1.83
N GLY A 38 -15.39 7.32 -1.20
CA GLY A 38 -16.72 6.98 -1.74
C GLY A 38 -17.82 7.95 -1.32
N PRO A 39 -18.99 7.92 -1.98
CA PRO A 39 -20.18 8.59 -1.47
C PRO A 39 -20.66 7.92 -0.17
N PRO A 40 -21.48 8.62 0.63
CA PRO A 40 -22.14 8.02 1.79
C PRO A 40 -22.94 6.77 1.42
N GLY A 41 -22.82 5.71 2.22
CA GLY A 41 -23.57 4.46 2.02
C GLY A 41 -23.10 3.61 0.83
N ILE A 42 -21.91 3.89 0.27
CA ILE A 42 -21.30 3.01 -0.75
C ILE A 42 -21.18 1.57 -0.25
N SER A 43 -21.48 0.60 -1.12
CA SER A 43 -21.29 -0.81 -0.77
C SER A 43 -19.80 -1.20 -0.73
N PRO A 44 -19.43 -2.26 0.01
CA PRO A 44 -18.05 -2.75 0.04
C PRO A 44 -17.49 -3.05 -1.36
N ASP A 45 -18.27 -3.73 -2.21
CA ASP A 45 -17.84 -4.12 -3.55
C ASP A 45 -17.63 -2.91 -4.47
N GLU A 46 -18.52 -1.90 -4.39
CA GLU A 46 -18.36 -0.67 -5.16
C GLU A 46 -17.14 0.13 -4.70
N CYS A 47 -16.86 0.14 -3.40
CA CYS A 47 -15.68 0.77 -2.83
C CYS A 47 -14.40 0.13 -3.36
N VAL A 48 -14.29 -1.19 -3.26
CA VAL A 48 -13.12 -1.94 -3.76
C VAL A 48 -12.99 -1.81 -5.27
N LYS A 49 -14.10 -1.81 -6.02
CA LYS A 49 -14.10 -1.62 -7.48
C LYS A 49 -13.58 -0.25 -7.91
N LYS A 50 -13.71 0.78 -7.06
CA LYS A 50 -13.10 2.10 -7.26
C LYS A 50 -11.59 2.13 -6.96
N GLY A 51 -11.02 1.02 -6.49
CA GLY A 51 -9.64 0.94 -6.05
C GLY A 51 -9.42 1.50 -4.64
N CYS A 52 -10.48 1.60 -3.84
CA CYS A 52 -10.44 2.04 -2.44
C CYS A 52 -10.35 0.85 -1.48
N CYS A 53 -10.03 1.12 -0.22
CA CYS A 53 -10.11 0.15 0.86
C CYS A 53 -11.46 0.24 1.57
N PHE A 54 -11.99 -0.90 2.01
CA PHE A 54 -13.22 -0.96 2.81
C PHE A 54 -12.97 -1.63 4.16
N ASP A 55 -13.36 -0.98 5.25
CA ASP A 55 -13.35 -1.55 6.60
C ASP A 55 -14.38 -0.86 7.51
N ASP A 56 -15.43 -1.59 7.85
CA ASP A 56 -16.56 -1.16 8.69
C ASP A 56 -16.41 -1.58 10.17
N SER A 57 -15.24 -2.10 10.55
CA SER A 57 -14.95 -2.56 11.91
C SER A 57 -15.06 -1.45 12.97
N ASP A 58 -14.91 -0.18 12.57
CA ASP A 58 -15.08 0.99 13.43
C ASP A 58 -16.25 1.86 12.91
N PRO A 59 -17.40 1.92 13.63
CA PRO A 59 -18.58 2.66 13.19
C PRO A 59 -18.40 4.18 13.21
N ASP A 60 -17.43 4.71 13.95
CA ASP A 60 -17.15 6.15 14.04
C ASP A 60 -16.11 6.60 13.00
N SER A 61 -15.78 5.72 12.05
CA SER A 61 -14.75 5.95 11.04
C SER A 61 -15.30 6.00 9.61
N ILE A 62 -14.46 6.44 8.68
CA ILE A 62 -14.74 6.34 7.25
C ILE A 62 -14.55 4.88 6.81
N TRP A 63 -15.62 4.25 6.32
CA TRP A 63 -15.57 2.84 5.92
C TRP A 63 -14.93 2.63 4.55
N CYS A 64 -15.22 3.49 3.58
CA CYS A 64 -14.60 3.45 2.26
C CYS A 64 -13.56 4.56 2.14
N TYR A 65 -12.28 4.18 2.16
CA TYR A 65 -11.17 5.13 2.29
C TYR A 65 -10.06 4.92 1.29
N THR A 66 -9.24 5.95 1.12
CA THR A 66 -8.11 5.94 0.20
C THR A 66 -7.03 4.99 0.72
N PRO A 67 -6.48 4.10 -0.13
CA PRO A 67 -5.31 3.32 0.21
C PRO A 67 -4.07 4.21 0.32
N TRP A 68 -3.08 3.76 1.09
CA TRP A 68 -1.73 4.30 0.97
C TRP A 68 -1.16 4.11 -0.43
N LYS A 69 -0.38 5.10 -0.88
CA LYS A 69 0.37 5.06 -2.14
C LYS A 69 1.81 4.65 -1.88
N PHE A 70 2.11 3.37 -2.01
CA PHE A 70 3.47 2.87 -1.80
C PHE A 70 4.34 3.09 -3.02
N GLU A 71 5.56 3.57 -2.78
CA GLU A 71 6.58 3.75 -3.82
C GLU A 71 7.74 2.79 -3.68
N ASP A 72 8.15 2.52 -2.44
CA ASP A 72 9.33 1.71 -2.19
C ASP A 72 9.21 0.92 -0.88
N THR A 73 10.09 -0.06 -0.73
CA THR A 73 10.26 -0.87 0.46
C THR A 73 11.71 -0.82 0.91
N ILE A 74 11.93 -0.51 2.18
CA ILE A 74 13.27 -0.44 2.76
C ILE A 74 13.56 -1.75 3.48
N CYS A 75 14.53 -2.50 2.94
CA CYS A 75 15.11 -3.67 3.59
C CYS A 75 16.36 -3.30 4.38
N ASN A 76 16.63 -4.06 5.45
CA ASN A 76 17.74 -3.87 6.38
C ASN A 76 17.63 -2.55 7.17
N PRO A 77 16.58 -2.38 7.99
CA PRO A 77 16.52 -1.24 8.91
C PRO A 77 17.74 -1.26 9.85
N ALA A 78 18.09 -0.09 10.36
CA ALA A 78 19.28 0.12 11.19
C ALA A 78 19.37 -0.82 12.41
N GLU A 79 18.23 -1.34 12.88
CA GLU A 79 18.14 -2.23 14.02
C GLU A 79 17.65 -3.65 13.66
N PRO A 80 18.57 -4.61 13.39
CA PRO A 80 18.22 -6.00 13.06
C PRO A 80 17.42 -6.74 14.15
N LYS A 81 17.52 -6.31 15.42
CA LYS A 81 16.77 -6.91 16.53
C LYS A 81 15.29 -6.51 16.57
N ALA A 82 14.94 -5.40 15.93
CA ALA A 82 13.57 -4.92 15.84
C ALA A 82 12.78 -5.59 14.69
N ARG A 83 13.42 -6.48 13.92
CA ARG A 83 12.79 -7.20 12.80
C ARG A 83 11.59 -8.01 13.29
N VAL A 84 10.45 -7.81 12.62
CA VAL A 84 9.23 -8.58 12.85
C VAL A 84 9.15 -9.71 11.85
N ASN A 85 8.88 -10.93 12.34
CA ASN A 85 8.81 -12.11 11.50
C ASN A 85 7.73 -12.01 10.42
N CYS A 86 8.09 -12.40 9.19
CA CYS A 86 7.16 -12.52 8.05
C CYS A 86 7.11 -13.95 7.47
N GLY A 87 7.94 -14.84 8.00
CA GLY A 87 8.12 -16.18 7.45
C GLY A 87 7.66 -17.31 8.39
N TYR A 88 7.91 -18.52 7.94
CA TYR A 88 7.94 -19.72 8.78
C TYR A 88 9.39 -20.13 9.05
N PRO A 89 9.67 -20.93 10.10
CA PRO A 89 11.01 -21.44 10.35
C PRO A 89 11.60 -22.17 9.14
N GLY A 90 12.82 -21.81 8.74
CA GLY A 90 13.50 -22.41 7.59
C GLY A 90 12.99 -21.95 6.21
N ILE A 91 12.22 -20.86 6.15
CA ILE A 91 11.82 -20.24 4.88
C ILE A 91 13.03 -19.89 4.01
N THR A 92 12.91 -20.10 2.70
CA THR A 92 13.93 -19.71 1.73
C THR A 92 13.86 -18.21 1.43
N SER A 93 14.96 -17.60 0.94
CA SER A 93 14.93 -16.21 0.47
C SER A 93 13.83 -16.00 -0.57
N GLN A 94 13.74 -16.89 -1.56
CA GLN A 94 12.76 -16.78 -2.64
C GLN A 94 11.32 -16.82 -2.12
N ASP A 95 11.01 -17.67 -1.15
CA ASP A 95 9.66 -17.75 -0.60
C ASP A 95 9.35 -16.57 0.33
N CYS A 96 10.36 -16.00 0.99
CA CYS A 96 10.23 -14.74 1.72
C CYS A 96 9.92 -13.57 0.77
N ASP A 97 10.65 -13.46 -0.33
CA ASP A 97 10.47 -12.40 -1.32
C ASP A 97 9.09 -12.50 -2.00
N LYS A 98 8.63 -13.72 -2.29
CA LYS A 98 7.26 -13.96 -2.82
C LYS A 98 6.16 -13.52 -1.87
N LYS A 99 6.43 -13.44 -0.56
CA LYS A 99 5.51 -12.89 0.43
C LYS A 99 5.56 -11.36 0.53
N GLY A 100 6.40 -10.70 -0.27
CA GLY A 100 6.60 -9.25 -0.22
C GLY A 100 7.44 -8.81 0.98
N CYS A 101 8.28 -9.71 1.52
CA CYS A 101 9.09 -9.47 2.70
C CYS A 101 10.59 -9.43 2.39
N CYS A 102 11.36 -8.92 3.34
CA CYS A 102 12.81 -8.82 3.22
C CYS A 102 13.49 -10.08 3.79
N PHE A 103 14.50 -10.58 3.09
CA PHE A 103 15.34 -11.66 3.57
C PHE A 103 16.78 -11.19 3.83
N ASN A 104 17.33 -11.51 5.02
CA ASN A 104 18.74 -11.33 5.33
C ASN A 104 19.18 -12.29 6.45
N ASP A 105 19.97 -13.30 6.07
CA ASP A 105 20.54 -14.35 6.93
C ASP A 105 21.99 -14.10 7.38
N THR A 106 22.59 -12.97 6.98
CA THR A 106 23.98 -12.62 7.31
C THR A 106 24.18 -12.28 8.80
N ILE A 107 23.09 -12.02 9.53
CA ILE A 107 23.10 -11.67 10.95
C ILE A 107 22.56 -12.86 11.75
N PRO A 108 23.35 -13.48 12.64
CA PRO A 108 22.88 -14.61 13.45
C PRO A 108 21.95 -14.13 14.58
N ASN A 109 21.12 -15.04 15.08
CA ASN A 109 20.22 -14.83 16.23
C ASN A 109 19.21 -13.68 16.05
N VAL A 110 18.84 -13.37 14.80
CA VAL A 110 17.74 -12.45 14.49
C VAL A 110 16.82 -13.10 13.45
N VAL A 111 15.66 -12.49 13.26
CA VAL A 111 14.72 -12.89 12.21
C VAL A 111 15.36 -12.69 10.83
N TRP A 112 15.39 -13.73 10.01
CA TRP A 112 15.95 -13.67 8.65
C TRP A 112 14.93 -13.25 7.60
N CYS A 113 13.70 -13.73 7.67
CA CYS A 113 12.59 -13.27 6.83
C CYS A 113 11.69 -12.33 7.63
N TYR A 114 11.74 -11.04 7.32
CA TYR A 114 11.13 -10.00 8.14
C TYR A 114 10.31 -9.00 7.31
N GLN A 115 9.37 -8.33 7.98
CA GLN A 115 8.54 -7.31 7.37
C GLN A 115 9.38 -6.08 7.00
N PRO A 116 9.21 -5.52 5.78
CA PRO A 116 9.91 -4.30 5.36
C PRO A 116 9.38 -3.07 6.11
N ILE A 117 10.14 -1.98 6.05
CA ILE A 117 9.56 -0.64 6.22
C ILE A 117 9.02 -0.21 4.87
N ILE A 118 7.80 0.31 4.83
CA ILE A 118 7.16 0.75 3.58
C ILE A 118 7.23 2.28 3.49
N GLU A 119 7.68 2.80 2.35
CA GLU A 119 7.61 4.23 2.04
C GLU A 119 6.28 4.54 1.33
N ALA A 120 5.39 5.24 2.03
CA ALA A 120 4.16 5.77 1.49
C ALA A 120 4.35 7.24 1.10
N VAL A 121 3.90 7.62 -0.10
CA VAL A 121 4.11 8.95 -0.67
C VAL A 121 2.79 9.57 -1.11
N GLU A 122 2.40 10.64 -0.44
CA GLU A 122 1.31 11.50 -0.85
C GLU A 122 1.83 12.63 -1.74
N ARG A 123 1.16 12.87 -2.87
CA ARG A 123 1.39 14.00 -3.78
C ARG A 123 0.21 14.96 -3.66
N ASP A 124 0.41 16.10 -3.01
CA ASP A 124 -0.63 17.12 -2.83
C ASP A 124 -0.43 18.25 -3.84
N CYS A 125 -1.30 18.28 -4.85
CA CYS A 125 -1.32 19.35 -5.85
C CYS A 125 -1.97 20.63 -5.37
N SER A 126 -2.82 20.55 -4.35
CA SER A 126 -3.62 21.66 -3.84
C SER A 126 -2.87 22.53 -2.85
N ALA A 127 -1.87 21.97 -2.16
CA ALA A 127 -1.00 22.69 -1.25
C ALA A 127 -0.02 23.65 -1.95
N VAL A 128 0.25 23.45 -3.25
CA VAL A 128 1.21 24.27 -4.00
C VAL A 128 0.57 25.58 -4.47
N GLU A 129 0.95 26.68 -3.83
CA GLU A 129 0.56 28.03 -4.26
C GLU A 129 1.01 28.30 -5.71
N PRO A 130 0.17 28.91 -6.58
CA PRO A 130 0.51 29.14 -7.99
C PRO A 130 1.86 29.84 -8.23
N LYS A 131 2.25 30.78 -7.36
CA LYS A 131 3.51 31.52 -7.46
C LYS A 131 4.74 30.72 -7.05
N LYS A 132 4.57 29.61 -6.33
CA LYS A 132 5.64 28.71 -5.87
C LYS A 132 5.80 27.48 -6.77
N ARG A 133 4.96 27.35 -7.81
CA ARG A 133 5.00 26.21 -8.75
C ARG A 133 6.37 26.09 -9.41
N VAL A 134 6.96 24.91 -9.27
CA VAL A 134 8.20 24.53 -9.96
C VAL A 134 7.83 23.71 -11.19
N ASN A 135 8.29 24.11 -12.37
CA ASN A 135 7.99 23.44 -13.64
C ASN A 135 8.44 21.96 -13.62
N CYS A 136 7.56 21.06 -14.05
CA CYS A 136 7.73 19.60 -13.95
C CYS A 136 7.56 18.87 -15.31
N GLY A 137 7.43 19.61 -16.41
CA GLY A 137 7.31 19.02 -17.74
C GLY A 137 7.86 19.91 -18.85
N PRO A 138 7.97 19.38 -20.08
CA PRO A 138 8.38 20.19 -21.24
C PRO A 138 7.32 21.25 -21.58
N PRO A 139 7.69 22.33 -22.29
CA PRO A 139 6.73 23.30 -22.80
C PRO A 139 5.65 22.63 -23.66
N GLY A 140 4.38 22.94 -23.41
CA GLY A 140 3.25 22.37 -24.15
C GLY A 140 2.90 20.93 -23.79
N VAL A 141 3.45 20.38 -22.70
CA VAL A 141 3.08 19.05 -22.18
C VAL A 141 1.57 18.92 -22.00
N SER A 142 1.01 17.78 -22.42
CA SER A 142 -0.41 17.50 -22.22
C SER A 142 -0.72 17.26 -20.72
N PRO A 143 -1.97 17.48 -20.27
CA PRO A 143 -2.37 17.18 -18.89
C PRO A 143 -2.05 15.73 -18.50
N ASP A 144 -2.37 14.77 -19.36
CA ASP A 144 -2.18 13.34 -19.10
C ASP A 144 -0.69 12.98 -18.99
N GLU A 145 0.15 13.52 -19.87
CA GLU A 145 1.58 13.30 -19.81
C GLU A 145 2.22 13.93 -18.57
N CYS A 146 1.75 15.12 -18.17
CA CYS A 146 2.18 15.75 -16.93
C CYS A 146 1.86 14.89 -15.71
N ILE A 147 0.61 14.40 -15.60
CA ILE A 147 0.17 13.55 -14.49
C ILE A 147 0.92 12.21 -14.50
N LYS A 148 1.13 11.63 -15.68
CA LYS A 148 1.89 10.38 -15.84
C LYS A 148 3.35 10.51 -15.38
N ASN A 149 3.93 11.71 -15.49
CA ASN A 149 5.28 12.00 -14.98
C ASN A 149 5.31 12.25 -13.45
N GLY A 150 4.19 12.03 -12.74
CA GLY A 150 4.11 12.22 -11.29
C GLY A 150 3.98 13.69 -10.87
N CYS A 151 3.61 14.57 -11.81
CA CYS A 151 3.43 16.00 -11.59
C CYS A 151 1.95 16.37 -11.44
N CYS A 152 1.70 17.62 -11.08
CA CYS A 152 0.38 18.24 -11.04
C CYS A 152 0.14 19.07 -12.29
N PHE A 153 -1.10 19.04 -12.80
CA PHE A 153 -1.51 19.89 -13.91
C PHE A 153 -2.63 20.87 -13.50
N ASN A 154 -2.44 22.16 -13.72
CA ASN A 154 -3.48 23.18 -13.56
C ASN A 154 -3.22 24.39 -14.48
N SER A 155 -4.13 24.61 -15.43
CA SER A 155 -4.05 25.68 -16.44
C SER A 155 -4.89 26.92 -16.13
N ASP A 156 -5.57 26.97 -14.97
CA ASP A 156 -6.52 28.04 -14.64
C ASP A 156 -5.83 29.37 -14.30
N VAL A 157 -4.54 29.31 -13.95
CA VAL A 157 -3.73 30.48 -13.59
C VAL A 157 -2.73 30.78 -14.71
N GLY A 158 -2.80 31.98 -15.27
CA GLY A 158 -1.85 32.46 -16.27
C GLY A 158 -0.53 32.93 -15.65
N GLY A 159 0.56 32.85 -16.43
CA GLY A 159 1.88 33.36 -16.02
C GLY A 159 2.65 32.48 -15.04
N VAL A 160 2.19 31.24 -14.81
CA VAL A 160 2.84 30.24 -13.95
C VAL A 160 2.91 28.90 -14.68
N PRO A 161 3.79 27.97 -14.27
CA PRO A 161 3.82 26.62 -14.85
C PRO A 161 2.47 25.92 -14.68
N TRP A 162 1.96 25.34 -15.78
CA TRP A 162 0.75 24.52 -15.75
C TRP A 162 1.04 23.09 -15.35
N CYS A 163 2.20 22.56 -15.75
CA CYS A 163 2.72 21.30 -15.24
C CYS A 163 3.77 21.58 -14.16
N PHE A 164 3.49 21.24 -12.92
CA PHE A 164 4.31 21.62 -11.78
C PHE A 164 4.49 20.48 -10.77
N LYS A 165 5.54 20.56 -9.96
CA LYS A 165 5.81 19.57 -8.91
C LYS A 165 4.73 19.62 -7.81
N PRO A 166 4.22 18.47 -7.33
CA PRO A 166 3.37 18.42 -6.13
C PRO A 166 4.17 18.77 -4.87
N GLU A 167 3.46 19.09 -3.79
CA GLU A 167 4.04 18.93 -2.45
C GLU A 167 4.05 17.45 -2.09
N ILE A 168 5.19 16.96 -1.59
CA ILE A 168 5.39 15.55 -1.25
C ILE A 168 5.28 15.38 0.27
N LYS A 169 4.44 14.47 0.72
CA LYS A 169 4.50 13.95 2.10
C LYS A 169 4.95 12.51 2.04
N LYS A 170 6.01 12.19 2.77
CA LYS A 170 6.48 10.82 2.92
C LYS A 170 6.18 10.32 4.32
N GLU A 171 5.72 9.10 4.39
CA GLU A 171 5.47 8.40 5.64
C GLU A 171 6.15 7.04 5.59
N LEU A 172 6.85 6.69 6.68
CA LEU A 172 7.48 5.40 6.83
C LEU A 172 6.59 4.53 7.72
N LEU A 173 6.07 3.46 7.14
CA LEU A 173 5.22 2.50 7.82
C LEU A 173 6.06 1.32 8.30
N GLN A 174 6.05 1.04 9.60
CA GLN A 174 6.79 -0.07 10.18
C GLN A 174 5.96 -0.91 11.14
N CYS A 175 6.32 -2.19 11.23
CA CYS A 175 5.63 -3.15 12.08
C CYS A 175 6.33 -3.43 13.41
N ALA A 176 7.52 -2.83 13.64
CA ALA A 176 8.27 -2.91 14.88
C ALA A 176 7.62 -2.09 16.01
N VAL A 177 6.42 -2.46 16.42
CA VAL A 177 5.61 -1.74 17.41
C VAL A 177 5.64 -2.48 18.74
N LEU A 178 5.96 -1.73 19.81
CA LEU A 178 5.94 -2.25 21.18
C LEU A 178 4.57 -2.89 21.50
N PRO A 179 4.52 -4.11 22.09
CA PRO A 179 3.27 -4.82 22.35
C PRO A 179 2.17 -4.00 23.03
N LYS A 180 2.54 -3.11 23.96
CA LYS A 180 1.61 -2.24 24.70
C LYS A 180 1.08 -1.05 23.89
N ALA A 181 1.73 -0.69 22.79
CA ALA A 181 1.34 0.42 21.92
C ALA A 181 0.56 -0.05 20.68
N ARG A 182 0.44 -1.37 20.48
CA ARG A 182 -0.28 -1.94 19.34
C ARG A 182 -1.75 -1.55 19.38
N ILE A 183 -2.29 -1.17 18.22
CA ILE A 183 -3.71 -0.87 18.03
C ILE A 183 -4.30 -1.98 17.17
N ASN A 184 -5.36 -2.63 17.64
CA ASN A 184 -5.96 -3.77 16.97
C ASN A 184 -6.46 -3.42 15.56
N CYS A 185 -6.04 -4.20 14.57
CA CYS A 185 -6.50 -4.15 13.18
C CYS A 185 -7.14 -5.48 12.72
N GLY A 186 -7.15 -6.48 13.59
CA GLY A 186 -7.71 -7.80 13.31
C GLY A 186 -9.01 -8.07 14.04
N TYR A 187 -9.32 -9.36 14.10
CA TYR A 187 -10.43 -9.95 14.84
C TYR A 187 -9.93 -11.21 15.56
N PRO A 188 -10.70 -11.78 16.51
CA PRO A 188 -10.30 -13.01 17.20
C PRO A 188 -9.93 -14.13 16.22
N ASP A 189 -8.88 -14.88 16.55
CA ASP A 189 -8.37 -16.01 15.75
C ASP A 189 -7.92 -15.67 14.31
N ILE A 190 -7.69 -14.38 14.00
CA ILE A 190 -7.16 -13.97 12.69
C ILE A 190 -5.81 -14.62 12.41
N THR A 191 -5.67 -15.20 11.22
CA THR A 191 -4.39 -15.76 10.78
C THR A 191 -3.44 -14.65 10.33
N MET A 192 -2.14 -14.96 10.33
CA MET A 192 -1.11 -14.07 9.80
C MET A 192 -1.45 -13.59 8.37
N ASP A 193 -1.82 -14.51 7.48
CA ASP A 193 -2.13 -14.16 6.09
C ASP A 193 -3.41 -13.31 5.98
N GLN A 194 -4.42 -13.54 6.82
CA GLN A 194 -5.62 -12.69 6.87
C GLN A 194 -5.30 -11.29 7.38
N CYS A 195 -4.41 -11.17 8.37
CA CYS A 195 -3.96 -9.88 8.88
C CYS A 195 -3.22 -9.07 7.82
N TYR A 196 -2.28 -9.70 7.11
CA TYR A 196 -1.58 -9.07 5.99
C TYR A 196 -2.52 -8.66 4.87
N LYS A 197 -3.55 -9.46 4.58
CA LYS A 197 -4.61 -9.12 3.62
C LYS A 197 -5.46 -7.92 4.00
N LYS A 198 -5.57 -7.60 5.30
CA LYS A 198 -6.17 -6.34 5.77
C LYS A 198 -5.20 -5.16 5.68
N GLY A 199 -3.94 -5.44 5.39
CA GLY A 199 -2.87 -4.46 5.31
C GLY A 199 -2.18 -4.15 6.62
N CYS A 200 -2.28 -5.05 7.58
CA CYS A 200 -1.82 -4.82 8.93
C CYS A 200 -0.62 -5.68 9.29
N CYS A 201 0.06 -5.27 10.36
CA CYS A 201 1.21 -5.97 10.90
C CYS A 201 0.75 -7.17 11.72
N TYR A 202 1.43 -8.30 11.55
CA TYR A 202 1.20 -9.49 12.37
C TYR A 202 2.44 -9.83 13.19
N ASP A 203 2.29 -10.02 14.50
CA ASP A 203 3.33 -10.53 15.38
C ASP A 203 2.74 -11.27 16.59
N SER A 204 2.93 -12.59 16.61
CA SER A 204 2.48 -13.49 17.66
C SER A 204 3.57 -13.91 18.64
N SER A 205 4.72 -13.22 18.68
CA SER A 205 5.83 -13.59 19.58
C SER A 205 5.49 -13.40 21.06
N GLU A 206 4.52 -12.52 21.37
CA GLU A 206 4.07 -12.19 22.72
C GLU A 206 2.61 -12.62 22.92
N SER A 207 2.36 -13.57 23.82
CA SER A 207 1.04 -14.18 24.02
C SER A 207 -0.03 -13.22 24.56
N ASP A 208 0.37 -12.25 25.39
CA ASP A 208 -0.54 -11.31 26.06
C ASP A 208 -0.63 -9.98 25.30
N SER A 209 -0.62 -10.03 23.97
CA SER A 209 -0.60 -8.84 23.11
C SER A 209 -1.53 -8.95 21.92
N ILE A 210 -1.78 -7.82 21.27
CA ILE A 210 -2.51 -7.77 20.00
C ILE A 210 -1.59 -8.31 18.90
N TRP A 211 -2.00 -9.42 18.28
CA TRP A 211 -1.20 -10.06 17.22
C TRP A 211 -1.35 -9.39 15.87
N CYS A 212 -2.57 -8.97 15.50
CA CYS A 212 -2.82 -8.21 14.27
C CYS A 212 -3.10 -6.74 14.59
N PHE A 213 -2.20 -5.86 14.17
CA PHE A 213 -2.22 -4.45 14.56
C PHE A 213 -1.87 -3.52 13.40
N TYR A 214 -2.32 -2.27 13.50
CA TYR A 214 -1.96 -1.24 12.53
C TYR A 214 -0.45 -0.95 12.55
N PRO A 215 0.19 -0.71 11.39
CA PRO A 215 1.56 -0.21 11.35
C PRO A 215 1.69 1.10 12.11
N ASP A 216 2.89 1.35 12.61
CA ASP A 216 3.26 2.66 13.11
C ASP A 216 3.74 3.54 11.96
N ILE A 217 3.47 4.84 12.09
CA ILE A 217 3.75 5.85 11.07
C ILE A 217 4.84 6.76 11.64
N GLU A 218 5.99 6.81 10.98
CA GLU A 218 6.97 7.87 11.18
C GLU A 218 6.80 8.92 10.09
N ASP A 219 6.37 10.12 10.49
CA ASP A 219 6.20 11.25 9.58
C ASP A 219 7.56 11.77 9.11
N VAL A 220 7.77 11.76 7.80
CA VAL A 220 8.97 12.33 7.16
C VAL A 220 8.53 13.39 6.15
N THR A 221 8.35 14.62 6.62
CA THR A 221 8.01 15.73 5.71
C THR A 221 9.24 16.12 4.89
N ILE A 222 9.24 15.76 3.61
CA ILE A 222 10.23 16.25 2.63
C ILE A 222 9.54 17.28 1.75
N ILE A 223 9.84 18.56 1.98
CA ILE A 223 9.41 19.64 1.09
C ILE A 223 10.43 19.72 -0.05
N GLU A 224 10.08 19.25 -1.25
CA GLU A 224 10.91 19.33 -2.48
C GLU A 224 10.25 20.12 -3.62
#